data_AF-A0ABD5S0W2-F1
#
_entry.id   AF-A0ABD5S0W2-F1
#
_cell.length_a   1.000
_cell.length_b   1.000
_cell.length_c   1.000
_cell.angle_alpha   90.00
_cell.angle_beta   90.00
_cell.angle_gamma   90.00
#
_symmetry.space_group_name_H-M   'P 1'
#
loop_
_entity.id
_entity.type
_entity.pdbx_description
1 polymer ?
#
loop_
_entity_poly.entity_id
_entity_poly.type
_entity_poly.pdbx_seq_one_letter_code
_entity_poly.pdbx_strand_id
1 'polypeptide(L)' 'MSDATLDDRGRLTLPKEIRERYGDRYHVVDVRDGVKLIPVADDPLDALRDEFADVEKTTEELREEARGAALDEAGR' A
#
# COMPACT_ATOMS: atom_id res chain seq x y z
N MET A 1 13.68 13.49 0.35
CA MET A 1 12.56 13.68 1.28
C MET A 1 11.76 14.84 0.74
N SER A 2 10.48 14.65 0.47
CA SER A 2 9.59 15.72 -0.01
C SER A 2 8.75 16.21 1.15
N ASP A 3 8.93 17.47 1.55
CA ASP A 3 8.12 18.12 2.56
C ASP A 3 6.91 18.79 1.91
N ALA A 4 5.73 18.70 2.54
CA ALA A 4 4.51 19.34 2.08
C ALA A 4 3.77 19.96 3.28
N THR A 5 3.13 21.10 3.07
CA THR A 5 2.37 21.84 4.10
C THR A 5 0.88 21.77 3.79
N LEU A 6 0.05 21.78 4.83
CA LEU A 6 -1.39 21.89 4.69
C LEU A 6 -1.79 23.28 4.22
N ASP A 7 -2.82 23.35 3.38
CA ASP A 7 -3.46 24.62 3.06
C ASP A 7 -4.44 25.06 4.17
N ASP A 8 -5.07 26.23 4.00
CA ASP A 8 -6.01 26.81 4.96
C ASP A 8 -7.25 25.93 5.23
N ARG A 9 -7.48 24.90 4.40
CA ARG A 9 -8.59 23.95 4.52
C ARG A 9 -8.13 22.60 5.06
N GLY A 10 -6.88 22.48 5.48
CA GLY A 10 -6.30 21.25 5.99
C GLY A 10 -6.06 20.19 4.91
N ARG A 11 -5.89 20.58 3.63
CA ARG A 11 -5.62 19.63 2.54
C ARG A 11 -4.12 19.50 2.31
N LEU A 12 -3.67 18.27 2.08
CA LEU A 12 -2.30 17.96 1.66
C LEU A 12 -2.28 17.71 0.15
N THR A 13 -1.42 18.42 -0.58
CA THR A 13 -1.23 18.15 -2.01
C THR A 13 -0.14 17.10 -2.18
N LEU A 14 -0.51 15.96 -2.77
CA LEU A 14 0.46 14.93 -3.13
C LEU A 14 1.30 15.38 -4.35
N PRO A 15 2.63 15.18 -4.32
CA PRO A 15 3.49 15.42 -5.47
C PRO A 15 2.97 14.73 -6.74
N LYS A 16 3.25 15.33 -7.90
CA LYS A 16 2.73 14.85 -9.18
C LYS A 16 3.13 13.39 -9.42
N GLU A 17 4.37 13.05 -9.08
CA GLU A 17 4.96 11.72 -9.26
C GLU A 17 4.22 10.65 -8.45
N ILE A 18 3.72 11.00 -7.27
CA ILE A 18 2.92 10.10 -6.42
C ILE A 18 1.55 9.88 -7.05
N ARG A 19 0.90 10.95 -7.52
CA ARG A 19 -0.42 10.87 -8.17
C ARG A 19 -0.39 10.10 -9.49
N GLU A 20 0.67 10.27 -10.29
CA GLU A 20 0.85 9.51 -11.53
C GLU A 20 1.10 8.03 -11.28
N ARG A 21 1.76 7.69 -10.16
CA ARG A 21 2.06 6.30 -9.80
C ARG A 21 0.89 5.58 -9.14
N TYR A 22 0.15 6.25 -8.26
CA TYR A 22 -0.79 5.61 -7.34
C TYR A 22 -2.24 6.09 -7.50
N GLY A 23 -2.50 7.01 -8.44
CA GLY A 23 -3.83 7.56 -8.67
C GLY A 23 -4.19 8.69 -7.69
N ASP A 24 -5.49 9.02 -7.66
CA ASP A 24 -6.04 10.17 -6.92
C ASP A 24 -6.95 9.78 -5.75
N ARG A 25 -7.30 8.49 -5.61
CA ARG A 25 -8.15 7.98 -4.53
C ARG A 25 -7.34 7.18 -3.51
N TYR A 26 -7.57 7.46 -2.23
CA TYR A 26 -6.85 6.85 -1.13
C TYR A 26 -7.78 6.55 0.06
N HIS A 27 -7.51 5.47 0.77
CA HIS A 27 -7.92 5.29 2.15
C HIS A 27 -6.92 5.97 3.08
N VAL A 28 -7.44 6.74 4.03
CA VAL A 28 -6.65 7.40 5.07
C VAL A 28 -6.78 6.58 6.35
N VAL A 29 -5.66 6.05 6.85
CA VAL A 29 -5.64 5.19 8.04
C VAL A 29 -4.77 5.84 9.10
N ASP A 30 -5.34 6.00 10.29
CA ASP A 30 -4.60 6.40 11.49
C ASP A 30 -3.81 5.20 12.03
N VAL A 31 -2.50 5.38 12.20
CA VAL A 31 -1.59 4.39 12.77
C VAL A 31 -0.83 5.03 13.93
N ARG A 32 -0.28 4.23 14.85
CA ARG A 32 0.33 4.71 16.11
C ARG A 32 1.27 5.90 15.95
N ASP A 33 2.04 5.93 14.85
CA ASP A 33 3.10 6.90 14.61
C ASP A 33 2.81 7.85 13.43
N GLY A 34 1.55 7.93 12.96
CA GLY A 34 1.18 8.86 11.91
C GLY A 34 -0.02 8.44 11.07
N VAL A 35 -0.08 8.94 9.83
CA VAL A 35 -1.15 8.65 8.88
C VAL A 35 -0.59 7.86 7.71
N LYS A 36 -1.25 6.76 7.34
CA LYS A 36 -0.94 5.99 6.13
C LYS A 36 -1.98 6.25 5.05
N LEU A 37 -1.52 6.58 3.85
CA LEU A 37 -2.34 6.66 2.65
C LEU A 37 -2.23 5.35 1.88
N ILE A 38 -3.36 4.69 1.65
CA ILE A 38 -3.44 3.44 0.87
C ILE A 38 -4.19 3.74 -0.43
N PRO A 39 -3.55 3.64 -1.61
CA PRO A 39 -4.23 3.95 -2.87
C PRO A 39 -5.39 2.99 -3.13
N VAL A 40 -6.43 3.52 -3.77
CA VAL A 40 -7.61 2.78 -4.18
C VAL A 40 -7.57 2.67 -5.70
N ALA A 41 -7.37 1.46 -6.20
CA ALA A 41 -7.47 1.18 -7.62
C ALA A 41 -8.90 1.41 -8.13
N ASP A 42 -9.03 1.90 -9.36
CA ASP A 42 -10.33 2.08 -10.02
C ASP A 42 -11.04 0.73 -10.24
N ASP A 43 -10.27 -0.30 -10.62
CA ASP A 43 -10.68 -1.70 -10.60
C ASP A 43 -9.79 -2.50 -9.64
N PRO A 44 -10.24 -2.73 -8.39
CA PRO A 44 -9.45 -3.46 -7.40
C PRO A 44 -9.16 -4.90 -7.77
N LEU A 45 -10.05 -5.56 -8.54
CA LEU A 45 -9.87 -6.96 -8.90
C LEU A 45 -8.85 -7.11 -10.02
N ASP A 46 -8.94 -6.27 -11.04
CA ASP A 46 -7.97 -6.29 -12.13
C ASP A 46 -6.59 -5.83 -11.66
N ALA A 47 -6.50 -4.81 -10.79
CA ALA A 47 -5.23 -4.41 -10.19
C ALA A 47 -4.60 -5.55 -9.36
N LEU A 48 -5.40 -6.28 -8.59
CA LEU A 48 -4.92 -7.44 -7.83
C LEU A 48 -4.46 -8.57 -8.76
N ARG A 49 -5.14 -8.79 -9.89
CA ARG A 49 -4.73 -9.80 -10.87
C ARG A 49 -3.42 -9.44 -11.54
N ASP A 50 -3.26 -8.19 -11.95
CA ASP A 50 -2.04 -7.70 -12.59
C ASP A 50 -0.84 -7.76 -11.64
N GLU A 51 -1.02 -7.39 -10.37
CA GLU A 51 0.06 -7.43 -9.36
C GLU A 51 0.58 -8.86 -9.13
N PHE A 52 -0.29 -9.86 -9.25
CA PHE A 52 0.05 -11.27 -9.03
C PHE A 52 0.21 -12.06 -10.35
N ALA A 53 0.25 -11.40 -11.50
CA ALA A 53 0.28 -12.07 -12.81
C ALA A 53 1.53 -12.96 -13.00
N ASP A 54 2.66 -12.57 -12.41
CA ASP A 54 3.94 -13.28 -12.48
C ASP A 54 4.17 -14.25 -11.30
N VAL A 55 3.16 -14.47 -10.45
CA VAL A 55 3.29 -15.33 -9.28
C VAL A 55 2.86 -16.76 -9.62
N GLU A 56 3.84 -17.65 -9.70
CA GLU A 56 3.62 -19.08 -9.99
C GLU A 56 3.15 -19.89 -8.77
N LYS A 57 3.31 -19.33 -7.56
CA LYS A 57 2.96 -20.00 -6.30
C LYS A 57 1.47 -19.98 -6.05
N THR A 58 0.97 -21.07 -5.49
CA THR A 58 -0.39 -21.15 -4.98
C THR A 58 -0.57 -20.24 -3.75
N THR A 59 -1.82 -19.90 -3.46
CA THR A 59 -2.18 -19.14 -2.26
C THR A 59 -1.79 -19.84 -0.96
N GLU A 60 -1.77 -21.18 -0.95
CA GLU A 60 -1.34 -21.97 0.21
C GLU A 60 0.17 -21.84 0.45
N GLU A 61 0.99 -21.96 -0.60
CA GLU A 61 2.44 -21.78 -0.52
C GLU A 61 2.81 -20.36 -0.06
N LEU A 62 2.19 -19.33 -0.65
CA LEU A 62 2.42 -17.94 -0.23
C LEU A 62 2.07 -17.72 1.25
N ARG A 63 0.99 -18.35 1.72
CA ARG A 63 0.55 -18.23 3.11
C ARG A 63 1.50 -18.94 4.07
N GLU A 64 1.97 -20.13 3.72
CA GLU A 64 2.91 -20.89 4.54
C GLU A 64 4.24 -20.15 4.67
N GLU A 65 4.78 -19.63 3.57
CA GLU A 65 6.01 -18.83 3.55
C GLU A 65 5.88 -17.55 4.37
N ALA A 66 4.80 -16.78 4.17
CA ALA A 66 4.58 -15.55 4.92
C ALA A 66 4.48 -15.81 6.43
N ARG A 67 3.88 -16.94 6.82
CA ARG A 67 3.79 -17.34 8.23
C ARG A 67 5.15 -17.77 8.78
N GLY A 68 5.95 -18.50 7.99
CA GLY A 68 7.32 -18.87 8.35
C GLY A 68 8.18 -17.63 8.60
N ALA A 69 8.20 -16.70 7.64
CA ALA A 69 8.96 -15.45 7.74
C ALA A 69 8.55 -14.63 8.98
N ALA A 70 7.25 -14.53 9.28
CA ALA A 70 6.77 -13.82 10.46
C ALA A 70 7.21 -14.49 11.79
N LEU A 71 7.36 -15.81 11.82
CA LEU A 71 7.89 -16.53 12.98
C LEU A 71 9.40 -16.34 13.12
N ASP A 72 10.13 -16.41 12.01
CA ASP A 72 11.58 -16.17 11.96
C ASP A 72 11.92 -14.74 12.43
N GLU A 73 11.20 -13.73 11.95
CA GLU A 73 11.35 -12.33 12.40
C GLU A 73 11.00 -12.16 13.89
N ALA A 74 10.06 -12.94 14.41
CA ALA A 74 9.73 -12.97 15.82
C ALA A 74 10.75 -13.75 16.68
N GLY A 75 11.78 -14.33 16.05
CA GLY A 75 12.87 -15.05 16.73
C GLY A 75 12.48 -16.43 17.24
N ARG A 76 11.55 -17.12 16.57
CA ARG A 76 11.12 -18.48 16.89
C ARG A 76 11.62 -19.53 15.90
#